data_AF-A0A147EAM3-F1
#
_entry.id   AF-A0A147EAM3-F1
#
_cell.length_a   1.000
_cell.length_b   1.000
_cell.length_c   1.000
_cell.angle_alpha   90.00
_cell.angle_beta   90.00
_cell.angle_gamma   90.00
#
_symmetry.space_group_name_H-M   'P 1'
#
loop_
_entity.id
_entity.type
_entity.pdbx_description
1 polymer ?
#
loop_
_entity_poly.entity_id
_entity_poly.type
_entity_poly.pdbx_seq_one_letter_code
_entity_poly.pdbx_strand_id
1 'polypeptide(L)'
;MIEQADVVGTWFSDEQGKPTLTFDDSGKVSGTDGCNGIGSTYAIDGDRVRIKSFVSTMMGCPGVDDWLRGVREVRLSGDELLVFNSSGDEIGTLQREA
;
A
#
# COMPACT_ATOMS: atom_id res chain seq x y z
N MET A 1 14.61 -12.91 -1.60
CA MET A 1 13.83 -12.97 -0.35
C MET A 1 13.78 -11.53 0.11
N ILE A 2 12.59 -10.95 0.25
CA ILE A 2 12.45 -9.59 0.75
C ILE A 2 12.61 -9.59 2.28
N GLU A 3 13.28 -8.58 2.81
CA GLU A 3 13.39 -8.33 4.24
C GLU A 3 12.52 -7.14 4.64
N GLN A 4 12.24 -7.02 5.94
CA GLN A 4 11.43 -5.91 6.44
C GLN A 4 12.05 -4.56 6.12
N ALA A 5 13.37 -4.45 6.25
CA ALA A 5 14.12 -3.25 5.91
C ALA A 5 13.97 -2.82 4.45
N ASP A 6 13.70 -3.75 3.52
CA ASP A 6 13.55 -3.43 2.11
C ASP A 6 12.24 -2.68 1.83
N VAL A 7 11.19 -2.94 2.60
CA VAL A 7 9.86 -2.35 2.41
C VAL A 7 9.56 -1.21 3.37
N VAL A 8 10.29 -1.12 4.48
CA VAL A 8 10.20 0.01 5.41
C VAL A 8 10.46 1.33 4.67
N GLY A 9 9.61 2.30 4.97
CA GLY A 9 9.59 3.61 4.31
C GLY A 9 8.21 4.00 3.81
N THR A 10 8.16 5.16 3.17
CA THR A 10 6.95 5.72 2.57
C THR A 10 6.95 5.47 1.06
N TRP A 11 5.78 5.12 0.55
CA TRP A 11 5.53 4.77 -0.84
C TRP A 11 4.29 5.50 -1.33
N PHE A 12 4.36 6.13 -2.49
CA PHE A 12 3.29 6.99 -2.98
C PHE A 12 3.06 6.84 -4.49
N SER A 13 1.87 7.22 -4.94
CA SER A 13 1.58 7.48 -6.36
C SER A 13 1.34 8.98 -6.55
N ASP A 14 1.83 9.57 -7.63
CA ASP A 14 1.67 11.01 -7.91
C ASP A 14 0.35 11.37 -8.62
N GLU A 15 -0.65 10.51 -8.49
CA GLU A 15 -1.99 10.77 -8.99
C GLU A 15 -2.81 11.68 -8.06
N GLN A 16 -4.01 12.05 -8.51
CA GLN A 16 -4.93 12.86 -7.71
C GLN A 16 -5.32 12.13 -6.42
N GLY A 17 -5.15 12.82 -5.29
CA GLY A 17 -5.31 12.22 -3.95
C GLY A 17 -4.00 11.78 -3.33
N LYS A 18 -2.93 11.59 -4.12
CA LYS A 18 -1.59 11.17 -3.67
C LYS A 18 -1.66 9.98 -2.68
N PRO A 19 -2.25 8.85 -3.10
CA PRO A 19 -2.40 7.70 -2.23
C PRO A 19 -1.00 7.23 -1.78
N THR A 20 -0.91 6.87 -0.50
CA THR A 20 0.36 6.65 0.19
C THR A 20 0.25 5.44 1.12
N LEU A 21 1.31 4.66 1.23
CA LEU A 21 1.54 3.66 2.28
C LEU A 21 2.89 3.87 2.96
N THR A 22 2.91 3.80 4.28
CA THR A 22 4.13 3.83 5.10
C THR A 22 4.23 2.53 5.88
N PHE A 23 5.32 1.80 5.67
CA PHE A 23 5.63 0.57 6.39
C PHE A 23 6.66 0.87 7.49
N ASP A 24 6.37 0.43 8.72
CA ASP A 24 7.30 0.53 9.84
C ASP A 24 8.00 -0.80 10.16
N ASP A 25 9.06 -0.74 10.96
CA ASP A 25 9.84 -1.90 11.41
C ASP A 25 9.10 -2.78 12.44
N SER A 26 7.94 -2.35 12.91
CA SER A 26 7.11 -3.10 13.86
C SER A 26 6.06 -4.00 13.18
N GLY A 27 6.00 -3.98 11.84
CA GLY A 27 5.05 -4.76 11.05
C GLY A 27 3.69 -4.06 10.88
N LYS A 28 3.64 -2.74 11.06
CA LYS A 28 2.44 -1.92 10.79
C LYS A 28 2.57 -1.19 9.47
N VAL A 29 1.43 -1.01 8.82
CA VAL A 29 1.30 -0.19 7.63
C VAL A 29 0.22 0.84 7.86
N SER A 30 0.50 2.10 7.55
CA SER A 30 -0.44 3.22 7.60
C SER A 30 -0.43 3.96 6.27
N GLY A 31 -1.40 4.84 6.03
CA GLY A 31 -1.47 5.55 4.76
C GLY A 31 -2.80 6.22 4.48
N THR A 32 -3.05 6.49 3.20
CA THR A 32 -4.30 7.04 2.67
C THR A 32 -4.53 6.54 1.25
N ASP A 33 -5.77 6.24 0.87
CA ASP A 33 -6.14 6.01 -0.54
C ASP A 33 -6.37 7.32 -1.31
N GLY A 34 -6.04 8.46 -0.69
CA GLY A 34 -6.24 9.81 -1.20
C GLY A 34 -7.56 10.45 -0.75
N CYS A 35 -8.48 9.66 -0.20
CA CYS A 35 -9.73 10.15 0.39
C CYS A 35 -9.90 9.71 1.86
N ASN A 36 -9.50 8.48 2.17
CA ASN A 36 -9.70 7.80 3.43
C ASN A 36 -8.37 7.23 3.95
N GLY A 37 -8.21 7.27 5.28
CA GLY A 37 -7.03 6.74 5.94
C GLY A 37 -6.94 5.21 5.89
N ILE A 38 -5.72 4.69 5.75
CA ILE A 38 -5.40 3.26 5.79
C ILE A 38 -4.58 3.00 7.05
N GLY A 39 -4.92 1.93 7.78
CA GLY A 39 -4.19 1.48 8.96
C GLY A 39 -4.35 -0.02 9.15
N SER A 40 -3.24 -0.76 9.10
CA SER A 40 -3.22 -2.21 9.20
C SER A 40 -1.89 -2.75 9.73
N THR A 41 -1.74 -4.06 9.66
CA THR A 41 -0.47 -4.78 9.85
C THR A 41 -0.12 -5.55 8.59
N TYR A 42 1.16 -5.81 8.40
CA TYR A 42 1.66 -6.59 7.27
C TYR A 42 2.56 -7.73 7.74
N ALA A 43 2.75 -8.71 6.86
CA ALA A 43 3.68 -9.82 7.05
C ALA A 43 4.41 -10.12 5.75
N ILE A 44 5.70 -10.44 5.86
CA ILE A 44 6.52 -10.86 4.73
C ILE A 44 6.38 -12.36 4.52
N ASP A 45 6.15 -12.76 3.27
CA ASP A 45 5.98 -14.13 2.81
C ASP A 45 6.82 -14.34 1.54
N GLY A 46 8.11 -14.67 1.74
CA GLY A 46 9.05 -14.94 0.65
C GLY A 46 9.43 -13.70 -0.17
N ASP A 47 8.71 -13.47 -1.26
CA ASP A 47 8.86 -12.36 -2.21
C ASP A 47 7.67 -11.38 -2.17
N ARG A 48 6.72 -11.60 -1.26
CA ARG A 48 5.47 -10.84 -1.15
C ARG A 48 5.26 -10.28 0.24
N VAL A 49 4.66 -9.10 0.33
CA VAL A 49 4.17 -8.55 1.59
C VAL A 49 2.65 -8.65 1.61
N ARG A 50 2.11 -9.42 2.54
CA ARG A 50 0.67 -9.52 2.76
C ARG A 50 0.21 -8.46 3.75
N ILE A 51 -0.76 -7.65 3.33
CA ILE A 51 -1.41 -6.62 4.15
C ILE A 51 -2.72 -7.20 4.69
N LYS A 52 -2.89 -7.18 6.02
CA LYS A 52 -4.15 -7.63 6.63
C LYS A 52 -5.30 -6.71 6.22
N SER A 53 -6.50 -7.27 6.15
CA SER A 53 -7.71 -6.48 5.93
C SER A 53 -7.82 -5.35 6.96
N PHE A 54 -8.16 -4.16 6.47
CA PHE A 54 -8.38 -2.98 7.29
C PHE A 54 -9.76 -2.40 7.01
N VAL A 55 -10.28 -1.67 7.98
CA VAL A 55 -11.50 -0.89 7.85
C VAL A 55 -11.08 0.55 7.63
N SER A 56 -11.62 1.18 6.59
CA SER A 56 -11.46 2.60 6.34
C SER A 56 -12.83 3.29 6.37
N THR A 57 -12.81 4.61 6.52
CA THR A 57 -14.03 5.42 6.42
C THR A 57 -14.55 5.37 4.97
N MET A 58 -15.86 5.53 4.77
CA MET A 58 -16.45 5.67 3.42
C MET A 58 -16.78 7.14 3.14
N MET A 59 -15.75 7.99 3.08
CA MET A 59 -15.91 9.34 2.56
C MET A 59 -15.81 9.30 1.03
N GLY A 60 -16.66 10.08 0.35
CA GLY A 60 -16.58 10.26 -1.10
C GLY A 60 -15.80 11.53 -1.43
N CYS A 61 -14.69 11.38 -2.16
CA CYS A 61 -13.88 12.50 -2.64
C CYS A 61 -13.99 12.60 -4.17
N PRO A 62 -14.70 13.60 -4.71
CA PRO A 62 -14.85 13.75 -6.16
C PRO A 62 -13.49 13.88 -6.85
N GLY A 63 -13.26 13.07 -7.89
CA GLY A 63 -12.04 13.09 -8.71
C GLY A 63 -10.88 12.26 -8.16
N VAL A 64 -10.98 11.73 -6.95
CA VAL A 64 -9.98 10.80 -6.39
C VAL A 64 -10.36 9.37 -6.74
N ASP A 65 -9.42 8.62 -7.31
CA ASP A 65 -9.54 7.17 -7.47
C ASP A 65 -9.04 6.49 -6.18
N ASP A 66 -9.94 5.79 -5.49
CA ASP A 66 -9.67 5.17 -4.19
C ASP A 66 -9.12 3.74 -4.30
N TRP A 67 -8.56 3.36 -5.46
CA TRP A 67 -8.09 2.01 -5.77
C TRP A 67 -7.21 1.38 -4.67
N LEU A 68 -6.38 2.17 -3.99
CA LEU A 68 -5.42 1.68 -2.99
C LEU A 68 -6.12 1.00 -1.79
N ARG A 69 -7.38 1.31 -1.50
CA ARG A 69 -8.16 0.60 -0.45
C ARG A 69 -8.32 -0.90 -0.73
N GLY A 70 -8.17 -1.29 -2.00
CA GLY A 70 -8.20 -2.67 -2.47
C GLY A 70 -6.96 -3.48 -2.09
N VAL A 71 -5.88 -2.85 -1.61
CA VAL A 71 -4.61 -3.52 -1.36
C VAL A 71 -4.73 -4.69 -0.39
N ARG A 72 -4.16 -5.83 -0.77
CA ARG A 72 -4.01 -7.03 0.06
C ARG A 72 -2.61 -7.61 0.01
N GLU A 73 -1.90 -7.37 -1.09
CA GLU A 73 -0.52 -7.81 -1.26
C GLU A 73 0.25 -6.70 -1.97
N VAL A 74 1.52 -6.53 -1.61
CA VAL A 74 2.47 -5.75 -2.40
C VAL A 74 3.70 -6.60 -2.73
N ARG A 75 4.31 -6.34 -3.89
CA ARG A 75 5.57 -6.97 -4.31
C ARG A 75 6.59 -5.89 -4.61
N LEU A 76 7.78 -6.05 -4.04
CA LEU A 76 8.88 -5.14 -4.25
C LEU A 76 9.55 -5.40 -5.60
N SER A 77 9.68 -4.35 -6.40
CA SER A 77 10.37 -4.35 -7.69
C SER A 77 11.31 -3.14 -7.76
N GLY A 78 12.48 -3.26 -7.14
CA GLY A 78 13.44 -2.16 -7.03
C GLY A 78 12.90 -1.04 -6.13
N ASP A 79 12.65 0.13 -6.72
CA ASP A 79 12.08 1.31 -6.04
C ASP A 79 10.57 1.46 -6.27
N GLU A 80 9.92 0.40 -6.72
CA GLU A 80 8.48 0.33 -6.91
C GLU A 80 7.86 -0.78 -6.05
N LEU A 81 6.65 -0.53 -5.53
CA LEU A 81 5.75 -1.55 -5.00
C LEU A 81 4.63 -1.78 -6.00
N LEU A 82 4.56 -3.00 -6.54
CA LEU A 82 3.39 -3.48 -7.28
C LEU A 82 2.29 -3.83 -6.29
N VAL A 83 1.09 -3.29 -6.48
CA VAL A 83 -0.03 -3.43 -5.55
C VAL A 83 -1.07 -4.37 -6.11
N PHE A 84 -1.49 -5.36 -5.30
CA PHE A 84 -2.44 -6.39 -5.69
C PHE A 84 -3.66 -6.43 -4.76
N ASN A 85 -4.83 -6.72 -5.33
CA ASN A 85 -6.08 -6.91 -4.60
C ASN A 85 -6.25 -8.34 -4.04
N SER A 86 -7.40 -8.64 -3.41
CA SER A 86 -7.72 -9.99 -2.88
C SER A 86 -7.89 -11.06 -3.96
N SER A 87 -8.19 -10.66 -5.19
CA SER A 87 -8.35 -11.56 -6.35
C SER A 87 -6.99 -11.92 -6.97
N GLY A 88 -5.93 -11.19 -6.61
CA GLY A 88 -4.59 -11.33 -7.20
C GLY A 88 -4.35 -10.46 -8.43
N ASP A 89 -5.27 -9.55 -8.76
CA ASP A 89 -5.07 -8.59 -9.84
C ASP A 89 -4.17 -7.45 -9.38
N GLU A 90 -3.27 -7.02 -10.27
CA GLU A 90 -2.51 -5.79 -10.09
C GLU A 90 -3.46 -4.60 -10.26
N ILE A 91 -3.50 -3.73 -9.26
CA ILE A 91 -4.41 -2.57 -9.21
C ILE A 91 -3.68 -1.23 -9.28
N GLY A 92 -2.36 -1.23 -9.18
CA GLY A 92 -1.55 -0.02 -9.25
C GLY A 92 -0.13 -0.24 -8.78
N THR A 93 0.65 0.84 -8.79
CA THR A 93 2.04 0.86 -8.33
C THR A 93 2.29 2.05 -7.41
N LEU A 94 3.20 1.90 -6.46
CA LEU A 94 3.68 2.99 -5.61
C LEU A 94 5.19 3.13 -5.79
N GLN A 95 5.67 4.36 -5.87
CA GLN A 95 7.09 4.71 -5.92
C GLN A 95 7.61 4.95 -4.51
N ARG A 96 8.87 4.60 -4.26
CA ARG A 96 9.53 4.96 -2.99
C ARG A 96 9.67 6.47 -2.87
N GLU A 97 9.31 7.02 -1.71
CA GLU A 97 9.63 8.40 -1.37
C GLU A 97 11.16 8.52 -1.17
N ALA A 98 11.77 9.44 -1.92
CA ALA A 98 13.23 9.63 -1.98
C ALA A 98 13.84 10.22 -0.70
#